data_AF-A0A955Z0D9-F1
#
_entry.id   AF-A0A955Z0D9-F1
#
_cell.length_a   1.000
_cell.length_b   1.000
_cell.length_c   1.000
_cell.angle_alpha   90.00
_cell.angle_beta   90.00
_cell.angle_gamma   90.00
#
_symmetry.space_group_name_H-M   'P 1'
#
loop_
_entity.id
_entity.type
_entity.pdbx_description
1 polymer ?
#
loop_
_entity_poly.entity_id
_entity_poly.type
_entity_poly.pdbx_seq_one_letter_code
_entity_poly.pdbx_strand_id
1 'polypeptide(L)' 'ASRNLSGLESAGLITRKKGAQDGRQTDVRLTPRGRRAADSVSSAAMSAYGAILERIPRGERARLIDALDTLARSIDAG' A
#
# COMPACT_ATOMS: atom_id res chain seq x y z
N ALA A 1 -7.95 -16.81 7.23
CA ALA A 1 -7.83 -15.44 6.69
C ALA A 1 -6.56 -14.80 7.26
N SER A 2 -5.79 -14.06 6.45
CA SER A 2 -4.49 -13.47 6.83
C SER A 2 -4.56 -12.70 8.17
N ARG A 3 -3.53 -12.83 9.02
CA ARG A 3 -3.40 -12.10 10.30
C ARG A 3 -3.53 -10.59 10.11
N ASN A 4 -2.98 -10.05 9.01
CA ASN A 4 -3.07 -8.63 8.68
C ASN A 4 -4.53 -8.20 8.47
N LEU A 5 -5.32 -8.99 7.75
CA LEU A 5 -6.74 -8.66 7.53
C LEU A 5 -7.55 -8.69 8.83
N SER A 6 -7.27 -9.62 9.74
CA SER A 6 -7.94 -9.66 11.04
C SER A 6 -7.62 -8.45 11.91
N GLY A 7 -6.36 -7.97 11.90
CA GLY A 7 -5.98 -6.73 12.58
C GLY A 7 -6.61 -5.49 11.96
N LEU A 8 -6.70 -5.41 10.64
CA LEU A 8 -7.34 -4.28 9.95
C LEU A 8 -8.86 -4.23 10.21
N GLU A 9 -9.51 -5.39 10.30
CA GLU A 9 -10.94 -5.47 10.62
C GLU A 9 -11.21 -5.10 12.08
N SER A 10 -10.41 -5.61 13.04
CA SER A 10 -10.57 -5.25 14.46
C SER A 10 -10.32 -3.76 14.73
N ALA A 11 -9.46 -3.12 13.93
CA ALA A 11 -9.23 -1.67 13.96
C ALA A 11 -10.33 -0.84 13.23
N GLY A 12 -11.33 -1.49 12.64
CA GLY A 12 -12.44 -0.85 11.92
C GLY A 12 -12.04 -0.22 10.58
N LEU A 13 -10.91 -0.63 10.00
CA LEU A 13 -10.38 -0.06 8.76
C LEU A 13 -10.92 -0.77 7.51
N ILE A 14 -11.29 -2.04 7.63
CA ILE A 14 -11.94 -2.81 6.56
C ILE A 14 -13.25 -3.44 7.04
N THR A 15 -14.08 -3.84 6.09
CA THR A 15 -15.17 -4.79 6.31
C THR A 15 -14.96 -6.01 5.42
N ARG A 16 -15.33 -7.19 5.92
CA ARG A 16 -15.31 -8.46 5.17
C ARG A 16 -16.71 -9.00 4.98
N LYS A 17 -17.01 -9.49 3.77
CA LYS A 17 -18.22 -10.25 3.46
C LYS A 17 -17.85 -11.55 2.74
N LYS A 18 -18.58 -12.64 3.01
CA LYS A 18 -18.48 -13.85 2.18
C LYS A 18 -18.94 -13.49 0.77
N GLY A 19 -18.15 -13.91 -0.24
CA GLY A 19 -18.48 -13.71 -1.64
C GLY A 19 -19.79 -14.41 -1.99
N ALA A 20 -20.59 -13.77 -2.85
CA ALA A 20 -21.92 -14.26 -3.21
C ALA A 20 -21.91 -15.50 -4.13
N GLN A 21 -20.78 -15.79 -4.79
CA GLN A 21 -20.67 -16.84 -5.82
C GLN A 21 -19.88 -18.08 -5.37
N ASP A 22 -18.93 -17.93 -4.44
CA ASP A 22 -18.19 -19.04 -3.83
C ASP A 22 -17.89 -18.67 -2.37
N GLY A 23 -18.27 -19.54 -1.43
CA GLY A 23 -18.01 -19.37 0.01
C GLY A 23 -16.52 -19.34 0.38
N ARG A 24 -15.63 -19.64 -0.57
CA ARG A 24 -14.17 -19.51 -0.45
C ARG A 24 -13.65 -18.10 -0.75
N GLN A 25 -14.44 -17.27 -1.43
CA GLN A 25 -14.08 -15.89 -1.71
C GLN A 25 -14.51 -14.98 -0.55
N THR A 26 -13.63 -14.06 -0.16
CA THR A 26 -13.94 -13.02 0.83
C THR A 26 -13.80 -11.66 0.18
N ASP A 27 -14.90 -10.93 0.09
CA ASP A 27 -14.90 -9.55 -0.36
C ASP A 27 -14.39 -8.67 0.77
N VAL A 28 -13.31 -7.94 0.52
CA VAL A 28 -12.72 -6.99 1.46
C VAL A 28 -12.91 -5.58 0.94
N ARG A 29 -13.44 -4.68 1.78
CA ARG A 29 -13.63 -3.26 1.42
C ARG A 29 -13.10 -2.35 2.51
N LEU A 30 -12.46 -1.25 2.12
CA LEU A 30 -12.12 -0.17 3.05
C LEU A 30 -13.39 0.47 3.62
N THR A 31 -13.38 0.75 4.91
CA THR A 31 -14.39 1.65 5.52
C THR A 31 -14.03 3.10 5.21
N PRO A 32 -14.94 4.08 5.43
CA PRO A 32 -14.57 5.49 5.35
C PRO A 32 -13.39 5.86 6.27
N ARG A 33 -13.31 5.25 7.46
CA ARG A 33 -12.17 5.40 8.37
C ARG A 33 -10.90 4.79 7.77
N GLY A 34 -11.00 3.59 7.21
CA GLY A 34 -9.89 2.92 6.51
C GLY A 34 -9.33 3.73 5.36
N ARG A 35 -10.21 4.33 4.54
CA ARG A 35 -9.81 5.22 3.45
C ARG A 35 -9.02 6.42 3.95
N ARG A 36 -9.55 7.16 4.94
CA ARG A 36 -8.84 8.30 5.54
C ARG A 36 -7.50 7.91 6.17
N ALA A 37 -7.43 6.73 6.80
CA ALA A 37 -6.19 6.23 7.38
C ALA A 37 -5.16 5.91 6.29
N ALA A 38 -5.57 5.26 5.20
CA ALA A 38 -4.71 5.01 4.05
C ALA A 38 -4.21 6.33 3.44
N ASP A 39 -5.10 7.30 3.22
CA ASP A 39 -4.75 8.62 2.66
C ASP A 39 -3.73 9.36 3.55
N SER A 40 -3.92 9.31 4.87
CA SER A 40 -3.01 9.93 5.85
C SER A 40 -1.61 9.29 5.82
N VAL A 41 -1.54 7.95 5.82
CA VAL A 41 -0.27 7.21 5.74
C VAL A 41 0.43 7.51 4.41
N SER A 42 -0.31 7.52 3.29
CA SER A 42 0.24 7.88 1.99
C SER A 42 0.80 9.30 1.99
N SER A 43 0.10 10.28 2.57
CA SER A 43 0.60 11.65 2.64
C SER A 43 1.88 11.79 3.48
N ALA A 44 1.96 11.10 4.61
CA ALA A 44 3.15 11.13 5.48
C ALA A 44 4.35 10.45 4.80
N ALA A 45 4.13 9.29 4.19
CA ALA A 45 5.15 8.56 3.44
C ALA A 45 5.66 9.39 2.26
N MET A 46 4.76 10.00 1.47
CA MET A 46 5.14 10.85 0.34
C MET A 46 5.95 12.08 0.78
N SER A 47 5.60 12.68 1.92
CA SER A 47 6.39 13.80 2.48
C SER A 47 7.80 13.35 2.89
N ALA A 48 7.92 12.21 3.57
CA ALA A 48 9.21 11.67 3.99
C ALA A 48 10.09 11.29 2.77
N TYR A 49 9.53 10.62 1.77
CA TYR A 49 10.24 10.28 0.55
C TYR A 49 10.60 11.52 -0.27
N GLY A 50 9.72 12.52 -0.32
CA GLY A 50 10.00 13.82 -0.95
C GLY A 50 11.25 14.48 -0.37
N ALA A 51 11.35 14.54 0.95
CA ALA A 51 12.53 15.11 1.63
C ALA A 51 13.83 14.36 1.34
N ILE A 52 13.76 13.03 1.14
CA ILE A 52 14.93 12.23 0.73
C ILE A 52 15.29 12.56 -0.73
N LEU A 53 14.31 12.60 -1.63
CA LEU A 53 14.51 12.89 -3.05
C LEU A 53 15.04 14.31 -3.31
N GLU A 54 14.68 15.29 -2.47
CA GLU A 54 15.22 16.65 -2.53
C GLU A 54 16.74 16.70 -2.36
N ARG A 55 17.32 15.75 -1.63
CA ARG A 55 18.77 15.64 -1.44
C ARG A 55 19.50 15.02 -2.64
N ILE A 56 18.75 14.49 -3.60
CA ILE A 56 19.29 13.83 -4.79
C ILE A 56 19.32 14.84 -5.96
N PRO A 57 20.50 15.05 -6.57
CA PRO A 57 20.62 15.95 -7.73
C PRO A 57 19.61 15.60 -8.81
N ARG A 58 18.99 16.61 -9.42
CA ARG A 58 17.93 16.40 -10.42
C ARG A 58 18.38 15.50 -11.58
N GLY A 59 19.63 15.61 -12.01
CA GLY A 59 20.22 14.77 -13.07
C GLY A 59 20.36 13.29 -12.72
N GLU A 60 20.34 12.93 -11.44
CA GLU A 60 20.48 11.53 -10.98
C GLU A 60 19.14 10.83 -10.75
N ARG A 61 18.03 11.59 -10.72
CA ARG A 61 16.70 11.05 -10.37
C ARG A 61 16.21 10.00 -11.36
N ALA A 62 16.48 10.17 -12.65
CA ALA A 62 16.12 9.18 -13.68
C ALA A 62 16.79 7.82 -13.40
N ARG A 63 18.10 7.83 -13.12
CA ARG A 63 18.86 6.62 -12.79
C ARG A 63 18.33 5.92 -11.53
N LEU A 64 17.93 6.70 -10.52
CA LEU A 64 17.33 6.13 -9.31
C LEU A 64 15.99 5.45 -9.61
N ILE A 65 15.13 6.08 -10.43
CA ILE A 65 13.84 5.50 -10.82
C ILE A 65 14.05 4.17 -11.54
N ASP A 66 14.99 4.09 -12.48
CA ASP A 66 15.29 2.84 -13.21
C ASP A 66 15.75 1.72 -12.27
N ALA A 67 16.58 2.05 -11.28
CA ALA A 67 17.06 1.09 -10.29
C ALA A 67 15.92 0.58 -9.38
N LEU A 68 15.03 1.47 -8.93
CA LEU A 68 13.86 1.10 -8.12
C LEU A 68 12.85 0.26 -8.90
N ASP A 69 12.64 0.55 -10.19
CA ASP A 69 11.77 -0.25 -11.06
C ASP A 69 12.31 -1.67 -11.25
N THR A 70 13.62 -1.81 -11.44
CA THR A 70 14.30 -3.11 -11.52
C THR A 70 14.09 -3.91 -10.23
N LEU A 71 14.26 -3.27 -9.08
CA LEU A 71 14.04 -3.90 -7.77
C LEU A 71 12.59 -4.33 -7.59
N ALA A 72 11.62 -3.46 -7.91
CA ALA A 72 10.19 -3.76 -7.76
C ALA A 72 9.78 -5.00 -8.58
N ARG A 73 10.22 -5.07 -9.85
CA ARG A 73 9.97 -6.23 -10.71
C ARG A 73 10.58 -7.52 -10.14
N SER A 74 11.73 -7.44 -9.47
CA SER A 74 12.36 -8.62 -8.87
C SER A 74 11.59 -9.14 -7.65
N ILE A 75 10.92 -8.27 -6.91
CA ILE A 75 10.13 -8.62 -5.72
C ILE A 75 8.80 -9.26 -6.15
N ASP A 76 8.14 -8.72 -7.18
CA ASP A 76 6.87 -9.24 -7.68
C ASP A 76 7.00 -10.59 -8.40
N ALA A 77 8.20 -10.93 -8.85
CA ALA A 77 8.49 -12.20 -9.54
C ALA A 77 8.78 -13.38 -8.59
N GLY A 78 8.86 -13.14 -7.27
CA GLY A 78 9.11 -14.16 -6.24
C GLY A 78 7.87 -14.51 -5.44
#